data_AF-A0A1V5X0X2-F1
#
_entry.id   AF-A0A1V5X0X2-F1
#
_cell.length_a   1.000
_cell.length_b   1.000
_cell.length_c   1.000
_cell.angle_alpha   90.00
_cell.angle_beta   90.00
_cell.angle_gamma   90.00
#
_symmetry.space_group_name_H-M   'P 1'
#
loop_
_entity.id
_entity.type
_entity.pdbx_description
1 polymer ?
#
loop_
_entity_poly.entity_id
_entity_poly.type
_entity_poly.pdbx_seq_one_letter_code
_entity_poly.pdbx_strand_id
1 'polypeptide(L)'
;MSLKLEKAPVQWGDLVFHVLAHVPPARRVAASVYDKVYVDFVKKHAGPASGRTLAEDAQALGKLAVTHEELASVQQLAWLHETIKSAQAAARWELRELGPEQVDAPEVLSGLVRTAPAAELLRCAALLEEQVWASLPAEVDGRALQQAFEIVMPTAPWLHRCRVRLVRSLRLRGRVRGNEIWVGMPMVALDLGSEHVAWQAAHEATVREASVMARKNGMSATYGLVEPVAVVALASRSKRAGLQHEHGNWYGHLARPPSIHPEPLLPEQRHLLTQMLE
;
A
#
# COMPACT_ATOMS: atom_id res chain seq x y z
N MET A 1 15.12 -0.11 19.96
CA MET A 1 13.71 -0.30 19.55
C MET A 1 13.70 -1.32 18.42
N SER A 2 12.86 -2.37 18.48
CA SER A 2 12.82 -3.42 17.44
C SER A 2 11.68 -3.17 16.45
N LEU A 3 11.97 -3.30 15.16
CA LEU A 3 10.96 -3.29 14.10
C LEU A 3 10.10 -4.57 14.15
N LYS A 4 8.79 -4.44 13.94
CA LYS A 4 7.89 -5.58 13.71
C LYS A 4 7.74 -5.80 12.21
N LEU A 5 8.60 -6.63 11.64
CA LEU A 5 8.61 -6.96 10.21
C LEU A 5 8.11 -8.39 9.96
N GLU A 6 7.09 -8.52 9.12
CA GLU A 6 6.63 -9.79 8.59
C GLU A 6 7.18 -10.03 7.18
N LYS A 7 7.94 -11.12 7.05
CA LYS A 7 8.62 -11.48 5.80
C LYS A 7 7.74 -12.25 4.82
N ALA A 8 6.68 -12.89 5.33
CA ALA A 8 5.69 -13.55 4.49
C ALA A 8 4.71 -12.52 3.91
N PRO A 9 4.20 -12.75 2.68
CA PRO A 9 3.19 -11.87 2.11
C PRO A 9 1.90 -11.92 2.95
N VAL A 10 1.17 -10.80 3.00
CA VAL A 10 -0.17 -10.77 3.57
C VAL A 10 -1.08 -11.61 2.68
N GLN A 11 -1.57 -12.77 3.12
CA GLN A 11 -2.24 -13.73 2.21
C GLN A 11 -3.41 -13.10 1.43
N TRP A 12 -4.48 -12.70 2.13
CA TRP A 12 -5.65 -12.12 1.48
C TRP A 12 -5.34 -10.75 0.86
N GLY A 13 -4.62 -9.90 1.59
CA GLY A 13 -4.24 -8.58 1.11
C GLY A 13 -3.43 -8.60 -0.18
N ASP A 14 -2.43 -9.47 -0.28
CA ASP A 14 -1.58 -9.63 -1.47
C ASP A 14 -2.38 -10.20 -2.65
N LEU A 15 -3.36 -11.07 -2.40
CA LEU A 15 -4.27 -11.59 -3.43
C LEU A 15 -5.22 -10.50 -3.96
N VAL A 16 -5.78 -9.67 -3.09
CA VAL A 16 -6.60 -8.53 -3.51
C VAL A 16 -5.78 -7.54 -4.33
N PHE A 17 -4.58 -7.20 -3.86
CA PHE A 17 -3.68 -6.31 -4.60
C PHE A 17 -3.11 -6.94 -5.88
N HIS A 18 -3.01 -8.27 -5.97
CA HIS A 18 -2.65 -8.97 -7.20
C HIS A 18 -3.66 -8.67 -8.32
N VAL A 19 -4.96 -8.78 -8.03
CA VAL A 19 -6.02 -8.44 -8.99
C VAL A 19 -5.97 -6.96 -9.35
N LEU A 20 -5.90 -6.08 -8.35
CA LEU A 20 -5.91 -4.64 -8.58
C LEU A 20 -4.72 -4.15 -9.42
N ALA A 21 -3.58 -4.82 -9.35
CA ALA A 21 -2.42 -4.46 -10.18
C ALA A 21 -2.63 -4.72 -11.68
N HIS A 22 -3.65 -5.50 -12.05
CA HIS A 22 -4.06 -5.71 -13.43
C HIS A 22 -5.11 -4.70 -13.91
N VAL A 23 -5.69 -3.88 -13.03
CA VAL A 23 -6.73 -2.91 -13.37
C VAL A 23 -6.10 -1.65 -13.96
N PRO A 24 -6.12 -1.44 -15.29
CA PRO A 24 -5.51 -0.26 -15.88
C PRO A 24 -6.27 1.00 -15.42
N PRO A 25 -5.56 2.07 -15.03
CA PRO A 25 -6.23 3.28 -14.57
C PRO A 25 -6.92 3.97 -15.75
N ALA A 26 -8.23 4.24 -15.62
CA ALA A 26 -8.93 5.12 -16.57
C ALA A 26 -8.36 6.55 -16.56
N ARG A 27 -7.84 6.99 -15.41
CA ARG A 27 -7.08 8.23 -15.20
C ARG A 27 -5.93 7.98 -14.23
N ARG A 28 -4.80 8.67 -14.40
CA ARG A 28 -3.68 8.59 -13.44
C ARG A 28 -4.12 9.14 -12.07
N VAL A 29 -4.51 8.26 -11.16
CA VAL A 29 -4.92 8.57 -9.79
C VAL A 29 -4.00 7.89 -8.80
N ALA A 30 -3.69 8.56 -7.68
CA ALA A 30 -2.74 8.07 -6.67
C ALA A 30 -3.15 6.72 -6.04
N ALA A 31 -4.45 6.44 -5.95
CA ALA A 31 -4.98 5.19 -5.45
C ALA A 31 -4.73 4.01 -6.40
N SER A 32 -4.45 4.24 -7.69
CA SER A 32 -4.21 3.15 -8.64
C SER A 32 -2.95 2.36 -8.28
N VAL A 33 -3.10 1.04 -8.24
CA VAL A 33 -2.01 0.08 -8.02
C VAL A 33 -1.60 -0.66 -9.28
N TYR A 34 -2.11 -0.23 -10.45
CA TYR A 34 -1.69 -0.80 -11.72
C TYR A 34 -0.17 -0.77 -11.87
N ASP A 35 0.41 -1.92 -12.20
CA ASP A 35 1.85 -2.05 -12.24
C ASP A 35 2.27 -2.97 -13.40
N LYS A 36 2.76 -2.38 -14.48
CA LYS A 36 3.14 -3.14 -15.68
C LYS A 36 4.24 -4.18 -15.39
N VAL A 37 5.22 -3.85 -14.54
CA VAL A 37 6.32 -4.78 -14.20
C VAL A 37 5.75 -5.98 -13.45
N TYR A 38 4.84 -5.77 -12.51
CA TYR A 38 4.14 -6.85 -11.83
C TYR A 38 3.30 -7.70 -12.78
N VAL A 39 2.53 -7.07 -13.68
CA VAL A 39 1.72 -7.80 -14.68
C VAL A 39 2.62 -8.66 -15.61
N ASP A 40 3.76 -8.13 -16.05
CA ASP A 40 4.73 -8.88 -16.86
C ASP A 40 5.35 -10.03 -16.06
N PHE A 41 5.63 -9.82 -14.77
CA PHE A 41 6.10 -10.86 -13.85
C PHE A 41 5.08 -12.00 -13.71
N VAL A 42 3.80 -11.68 -13.48
CA VAL A 42 2.72 -12.68 -13.41
C VAL A 42 2.61 -13.42 -14.74
N LYS A 43 2.62 -12.69 -15.86
CA LYS A 43 2.55 -13.28 -17.21
C LYS A 43 3.65 -14.31 -17.45
N LYS A 44 4.87 -14.03 -16.98
CA LYS A 44 6.02 -14.94 -17.13
C LYS A 44 5.85 -16.27 -16.38
N HIS A 45 5.17 -16.26 -15.22
CA HIS A 45 5.08 -17.44 -14.34
C HIS A 45 3.76 -18.21 -14.50
N ALA A 46 2.66 -17.51 -14.78
CA ALA A 46 1.31 -18.07 -14.78
C ALA A 46 0.55 -17.84 -16.10
N GLY A 47 1.21 -17.27 -17.12
CA GLY A 47 0.57 -16.92 -18.39
C GLY A 47 -0.21 -15.59 -18.31
N PRO A 48 -0.63 -15.06 -19.48
CA PRO A 48 -1.29 -13.76 -19.55
C PRO A 48 -2.65 -13.79 -18.86
N ALA A 49 -3.06 -12.65 -18.28
CA ALA A 49 -4.39 -12.49 -17.70
C ALA A 49 -5.52 -12.73 -18.72
N SER A 50 -5.26 -12.53 -20.02
CA SER A 50 -6.23 -12.79 -21.11
C SER A 50 -6.53 -14.28 -21.33
N GLY A 51 -5.73 -15.18 -20.76
CA GLY A 51 -6.01 -16.62 -20.75
C GLY A 51 -6.86 -17.06 -19.55
N ARG A 52 -7.37 -16.11 -18.76
CA ARG A 52 -8.04 -16.30 -17.47
C ARG A 52 -9.19 -15.29 -17.35
N THR A 53 -10.09 -15.46 -16.38
CA THR A 53 -11.20 -14.51 -16.13
C THR A 53 -10.70 -13.14 -15.68
N LEU A 54 -9.50 -13.08 -15.10
CA LEU A 54 -8.89 -11.86 -14.57
C LEU A 54 -8.86 -10.69 -15.56
N ALA A 55 -8.65 -10.91 -16.86
CA ALA A 55 -8.64 -9.81 -17.82
C ALA A 55 -10.00 -9.10 -17.93
N GLU A 56 -11.08 -9.88 -17.95
CA GLU A 56 -12.45 -9.35 -18.01
C GLU A 56 -12.84 -8.67 -16.69
N ASP A 57 -12.51 -9.31 -15.56
CA ASP A 57 -12.74 -8.77 -14.22
C ASP A 57 -11.99 -7.45 -14.02
N ALA A 58 -10.71 -7.39 -14.40
CA ALA A 58 -9.91 -6.17 -14.29
C ALA A 58 -10.45 -5.04 -15.17
N GLN A 59 -10.95 -5.36 -16.37
CA GLN A 59 -11.58 -4.37 -17.24
C GLN A 59 -12.91 -3.86 -16.66
N ALA A 60 -13.72 -4.74 -16.08
CA ALA A 60 -14.97 -4.38 -15.42
C ALA A 60 -14.72 -3.54 -14.15
N LEU A 61 -13.75 -3.92 -13.33
CA LEU A 61 -13.31 -3.14 -12.16
C LEU A 61 -12.87 -1.73 -12.55
N GLY A 62 -12.10 -1.58 -13.64
CA GLY A 62 -11.66 -0.28 -14.14
C GLY A 62 -12.81 0.64 -14.60
N LYS A 63 -13.99 0.08 -14.89
CA LYS A 63 -15.22 0.83 -15.21
C LYS A 63 -16.06 1.15 -13.98
N LEU A 64 -15.99 0.31 -12.93
CA LEU A 64 -16.79 0.46 -11.71
C LEU A 64 -16.12 1.37 -10.66
N ALA A 65 -14.79 1.39 -10.59
CA ALA A 65 -14.03 2.22 -9.66
C ALA A 65 -13.13 3.20 -10.44
N VAL A 66 -13.68 4.36 -10.79
CA VAL A 66 -13.07 5.30 -11.76
C VAL A 66 -12.35 6.44 -11.03
N THR A 67 -12.85 6.83 -9.86
CA THR A 67 -12.31 7.93 -9.06
C THR A 67 -11.23 7.45 -8.09
N HIS A 68 -10.46 8.40 -7.54
CA HIS A 68 -9.48 8.11 -6.49
C HIS A 68 -10.19 7.52 -5.26
N GLU A 69 -11.30 8.11 -4.85
CA GLU A 69 -12.05 7.77 -3.65
C GLU A 69 -12.69 6.38 -3.76
N GLU A 70 -13.27 6.03 -4.91
CA GLU A 70 -13.82 4.69 -5.15
C GLU A 70 -12.72 3.63 -5.12
N LEU A 71 -11.59 3.86 -5.81
CA LEU A 71 -10.47 2.92 -5.80
C LEU A 71 -9.86 2.76 -4.41
N ALA A 72 -9.72 3.86 -3.66
CA ALA A 72 -9.24 3.82 -2.28
C ALA A 72 -10.22 3.08 -1.35
N SER A 73 -11.53 3.24 -1.57
CA SER A 73 -12.57 2.54 -0.81
C SER A 73 -12.56 1.03 -1.09
N VAL A 74 -12.52 0.63 -2.37
CA VAL A 74 -12.49 -0.78 -2.78
C VAL A 74 -11.23 -1.49 -2.28
N GLN A 75 -10.09 -0.80 -2.21
CA GLN A 75 -8.85 -1.34 -1.63
C GLN A 75 -8.97 -1.75 -0.15
N GLN A 76 -9.97 -1.22 0.59
CA GLN A 76 -10.20 -1.64 1.97
C GLN A 76 -10.52 -3.14 2.08
N LEU A 77 -10.97 -3.76 0.98
CA LEU A 77 -11.26 -5.20 0.90
C LEU A 77 -10.02 -6.02 1.28
N ALA A 78 -8.83 -5.52 0.94
CA ALA A 78 -7.57 -6.20 1.20
C ALA A 78 -7.37 -6.48 2.70
N TRP A 79 -7.96 -5.66 3.57
CA TRP A 79 -7.88 -5.83 5.02
C TRP A 79 -9.10 -6.53 5.66
N LEU A 80 -10.12 -6.88 4.88
CA LEU A 80 -11.35 -7.49 5.41
C LEU A 80 -11.09 -8.84 6.09
N HIS A 81 -10.16 -9.61 5.51
CA HIS A 81 -9.72 -10.91 6.02
C HIS A 81 -8.20 -10.91 6.22
N GLU A 82 -7.71 -11.63 7.23
CA GLU A 82 -6.27 -11.88 7.41
C GLU A 82 -5.77 -13.01 6.51
N THR A 83 -6.62 -14.01 6.24
CA THR A 83 -6.27 -15.24 5.51
C THR A 83 -7.22 -15.51 4.36
N ILE A 84 -6.73 -16.21 3.33
CA ILE A 84 -7.56 -16.65 2.19
C ILE A 84 -8.64 -17.63 2.66
N LYS A 85 -8.34 -18.49 3.65
CA LYS A 85 -9.32 -19.42 4.24
C LYS A 85 -10.52 -18.70 4.88
N SER A 86 -10.26 -17.60 5.59
CA SER A 86 -11.31 -16.74 6.17
C SER A 86 -12.20 -16.16 5.06
N ALA A 87 -11.58 -15.64 3.98
CA ALA A 87 -12.31 -15.12 2.83
C ALA A 87 -13.14 -16.20 2.09
N GLN A 88 -12.60 -17.41 1.92
CA GLN A 88 -13.31 -18.54 1.33
C GLN A 88 -14.52 -18.98 2.18
N ALA A 89 -14.38 -19.02 3.50
CA ALA A 89 -15.48 -19.35 4.39
C ALA A 89 -16.63 -18.32 4.29
N ALA A 90 -16.28 -17.06 4.05
CA ALA A 90 -17.23 -15.96 3.81
C ALA A 90 -17.78 -15.91 2.36
N ALA A 91 -17.23 -16.69 1.43
CA ALA A 91 -17.59 -16.64 0.01
C ALA A 91 -19.04 -17.05 -0.29
N ARG A 92 -19.69 -17.77 0.62
CA ARG A 92 -21.08 -18.22 0.47
C ARG A 92 -22.14 -17.12 0.67
N TRP A 93 -21.73 -15.94 1.13
CA TRP A 93 -22.60 -14.77 1.30
C TRP A 93 -22.12 -13.63 0.42
N GLU A 94 -23.04 -12.74 0.04
CA GLU A 94 -22.68 -11.49 -0.59
C GLU A 94 -22.04 -10.53 0.43
N LEU A 95 -21.16 -9.64 -0.01
CA LEU A 95 -20.48 -8.68 0.88
C LEU A 95 -21.44 -7.83 1.73
N ARG A 96 -22.64 -7.51 1.22
CA ARG A 96 -23.67 -6.75 1.96
C ARG A 96 -24.38 -7.54 3.06
N GLU A 97 -24.27 -8.87 3.02
CA GLU A 97 -24.88 -9.79 3.98
C GLU A 97 -23.89 -10.22 5.07
N LEU A 98 -22.60 -9.92 4.89
CA LEU A 98 -21.58 -10.20 5.90
C LEU A 98 -21.79 -9.34 7.14
N GLY A 99 -21.79 -10.00 8.29
CA GLY A 99 -21.77 -9.37 9.60
C GLY A 99 -20.37 -9.37 10.23
N PRO A 100 -20.25 -8.81 11.45
CA PRO A 100 -18.98 -8.69 12.15
C PRO A 100 -18.31 -10.03 12.49
N GLU A 101 -19.09 -11.11 12.64
CA GLU A 101 -18.56 -12.42 13.03
C GLU A 101 -17.98 -13.21 11.84
N GLN A 102 -18.26 -12.79 10.61
CA GLN A 102 -17.81 -13.47 9.39
C GLN A 102 -16.50 -12.90 8.81
N VAL A 103 -15.92 -11.86 9.42
CA VAL A 103 -14.77 -11.13 8.87
C VAL A 103 -13.77 -10.78 9.97
N ASP A 104 -12.50 -10.59 9.60
CA ASP A 104 -11.43 -10.32 10.57
C ASP A 104 -11.34 -8.82 10.93
N ALA A 105 -11.88 -7.94 10.09
CA ALA A 105 -11.92 -6.48 10.31
C ALA A 105 -13.31 -5.89 10.04
N PRO A 106 -14.27 -6.01 10.97
CA PRO A 106 -15.65 -5.56 10.78
C PRO A 106 -15.78 -4.06 10.47
N GLU A 107 -14.86 -3.23 10.95
CA GLU A 107 -14.89 -1.78 10.76
C GLU A 107 -14.78 -1.35 9.29
N VAL A 108 -14.19 -2.19 8.43
CA VAL A 108 -14.02 -1.88 7.00
C VAL A 108 -15.29 -2.15 6.17
N LEU A 109 -16.23 -2.96 6.68
CA LEU A 109 -17.44 -3.36 5.95
C LEU A 109 -18.27 -2.15 5.49
N SER A 110 -18.44 -1.15 6.36
CA SER A 110 -19.25 0.04 6.04
C SER A 110 -18.69 0.88 4.88
N GLY A 111 -17.37 0.87 4.68
CA GLY A 111 -16.71 1.49 3.54
C GLY A 111 -16.96 0.70 2.26
N LEU A 112 -16.86 -0.63 2.36
CA LEU A 112 -17.01 -1.54 1.24
C LEU A 112 -18.44 -1.63 0.71
N VAL A 113 -19.46 -1.61 1.58
CA VAL A 113 -20.87 -1.63 1.17
C VAL A 113 -21.22 -0.41 0.29
N ARG A 114 -20.57 0.74 0.51
CA ARG A 114 -20.77 1.95 -0.33
C ARG A 114 -20.21 1.79 -1.75
N THR A 115 -19.29 0.85 -1.96
CA THR A 115 -18.72 0.51 -3.26
C THR A 115 -19.01 -0.95 -3.65
N ALA A 116 -20.13 -1.50 -3.15
CA ALA A 116 -20.41 -2.92 -3.16
C ALA A 116 -20.23 -3.60 -4.52
N PRO A 117 -20.70 -3.07 -5.67
CA PRO A 117 -20.50 -3.74 -6.96
C PRO A 117 -19.02 -3.95 -7.31
N ALA A 118 -18.18 -2.94 -7.09
CA ALA A 118 -16.75 -3.03 -7.36
C ALA A 118 -16.02 -3.89 -6.32
N ALA A 119 -16.38 -3.76 -5.04
CA ALA A 119 -15.79 -4.54 -3.97
C ALA A 119 -16.13 -6.04 -4.08
N GLU A 120 -17.37 -6.37 -4.48
CA GLU A 120 -17.82 -7.75 -4.67
C GLU A 120 -17.14 -8.38 -5.89
N LEU A 121 -17.08 -7.66 -7.02
CA LEU A 121 -16.36 -8.13 -8.20
C LEU A 121 -14.88 -8.40 -7.86
N LEU A 122 -14.23 -7.50 -7.12
CA LEU A 122 -12.85 -7.68 -6.70
C LEU A 122 -12.68 -8.89 -5.77
N ARG A 123 -13.62 -9.11 -4.85
CA ARG A 123 -13.61 -10.26 -3.94
C ARG A 123 -13.70 -11.57 -4.70
N CYS A 124 -14.61 -11.66 -5.67
CA CYS A 124 -14.77 -12.82 -6.54
C CYS A 124 -13.50 -13.06 -7.39
N ALA A 125 -13.00 -12.01 -8.06
CA ALA A 125 -11.79 -12.11 -8.86
C ALA A 125 -10.57 -12.54 -8.02
N ALA A 126 -10.43 -12.03 -6.79
CA ALA A 126 -9.36 -12.43 -5.88
C ALA A 126 -9.44 -13.93 -5.55
N LEU A 127 -10.63 -14.45 -5.19
CA LEU A 127 -10.80 -15.87 -4.88
C LEU A 127 -10.53 -16.78 -6.09
N LEU A 128 -10.95 -16.38 -7.30
CA LEU A 128 -10.67 -17.12 -8.53
C LEU A 128 -9.18 -17.18 -8.87
N GLU A 129 -8.42 -16.19 -8.41
CA GLU A 129 -6.99 -16.02 -8.70
C GLU A 129 -6.06 -16.67 -7.67
N GLU A 130 -6.61 -17.29 -6.63
CA GLU A 130 -5.83 -17.90 -5.53
C GLU A 130 -4.76 -18.88 -6.04
N GLN A 131 -5.12 -19.80 -6.93
CA GLN A 131 -4.18 -20.83 -7.41
C GLN A 131 -3.01 -20.21 -8.18
N VAL A 132 -3.30 -19.20 -9.01
CA VAL A 132 -2.27 -18.47 -9.74
C VAL A 132 -1.38 -17.72 -8.75
N TRP A 133 -1.97 -16.95 -7.85
CA TRP A 133 -1.26 -16.20 -6.83
C TRP A 133 -0.34 -17.07 -5.95
N ALA A 134 -0.79 -18.28 -5.61
CA ALA A 134 -0.04 -19.24 -4.80
C ALA A 134 1.16 -19.83 -5.56
N SER A 135 1.08 -19.91 -6.89
CA SER A 135 2.17 -20.39 -7.74
C SER A 135 3.29 -19.37 -7.96
N LEU A 136 3.04 -18.10 -7.66
CA LEU A 136 4.00 -17.03 -7.88
C LEU A 136 5.13 -17.07 -6.85
N PRO A 137 6.40 -16.83 -7.26
CA PRO A 137 7.53 -16.67 -6.34
C PRO A 137 7.28 -15.61 -5.25
N ALA A 138 7.88 -15.81 -4.08
CA ALA A 138 7.73 -14.92 -2.92
C ALA A 138 8.95 -14.93 -1.99
N GLU A 139 10.12 -15.32 -2.48
CA GLU A 139 11.34 -15.34 -1.69
C GLU A 139 11.86 -13.93 -1.42
N VAL A 140 12.29 -13.70 -0.17
CA VAL A 140 12.83 -12.43 0.29
C VAL A 140 14.16 -12.69 1.00
N ASP A 141 15.19 -11.91 0.65
CA ASP A 141 16.39 -11.82 1.47
C ASP A 141 16.08 -11.07 2.76
N GLY A 142 15.65 -11.84 3.78
CA GLY A 142 15.26 -11.30 5.07
C GLY A 142 16.40 -10.65 5.85
N ARG A 143 17.67 -10.90 5.49
CA ARG A 143 18.83 -10.25 6.12
C ARG A 143 19.08 -8.89 5.49
N ALA A 144 19.13 -8.83 4.16
CA ALA A 144 19.26 -7.56 3.44
C ALA A 144 18.11 -6.60 3.76
N LEU A 145 16.88 -7.14 3.86
CA LEU A 145 15.71 -6.34 4.25
C LEU A 145 15.84 -5.77 5.66
N GLN A 146 16.25 -6.60 6.63
CA GLN A 146 16.44 -6.15 8.02
C GLN A 146 17.52 -5.05 8.11
N GLN A 147 18.64 -5.22 7.41
CA GLN A 147 19.72 -4.23 7.37
C GLN A 147 19.26 -2.90 6.76
N ALA A 148 18.49 -2.94 5.66
CA ALA A 148 17.93 -1.74 5.06
C ALA A 148 17.03 -0.97 6.04
N PHE A 149 16.19 -1.69 6.80
CA PHE A 149 15.35 -1.08 7.83
C PHE A 149 16.16 -0.46 8.98
N GLU A 150 17.24 -1.11 9.43
CA GLU A 150 18.12 -0.56 10.47
C GLU A 150 18.75 0.77 10.06
N ILE A 151 19.12 0.91 8.78
CA ILE A 151 19.67 2.14 8.21
C ILE A 151 18.63 3.28 8.21
N VAL A 152 17.39 3.00 7.77
CA VAL A 152 16.37 4.04 7.58
C VAL A 152 15.63 4.40 8.87
N MET A 153 15.53 3.48 9.84
CA MET A 153 14.76 3.68 11.07
C MET A 153 15.03 5.00 11.84
N PRO A 154 16.27 5.52 11.94
CA PRO A 154 16.53 6.83 12.56
C PRO A 154 15.83 8.01 11.87
N THR A 155 15.46 7.90 10.58
CA THR A 155 14.82 8.99 9.84
C THR A 155 13.30 8.98 9.94
N ALA A 156 12.70 7.87 10.40
CA ALA A 156 11.26 7.71 10.57
C ALA A 156 10.94 7.16 11.97
N PRO A 157 10.93 8.02 13.00
CA PRO A 157 10.73 7.60 14.39
C PRO A 157 9.45 6.80 14.58
N TRP A 158 8.36 7.08 13.86
CA TRP A 158 7.10 6.36 14.04
C TRP A 158 7.15 4.88 13.58
N LEU A 159 8.14 4.50 12.78
CA LEU A 159 8.24 3.16 12.18
C LEU A 159 8.28 2.04 13.23
N HIS A 160 8.87 2.26 14.40
CA HIS A 160 8.89 1.26 15.49
C HIS A 160 7.50 0.96 16.09
N ARG A 161 6.51 1.83 15.85
CA ARG A 161 5.12 1.65 16.30
C ARG A 161 4.27 0.88 15.30
N CYS A 162 4.83 0.64 14.12
CA CYS A 162 4.13 0.03 13.01
C CYS A 162 4.50 -1.44 12.85
N ARG A 163 3.55 -2.22 12.34
CA ARG A 163 3.76 -3.57 11.81
C ARG A 163 3.93 -3.44 10.31
N VAL A 164 5.10 -3.76 9.79
CA VAL A 164 5.39 -3.73 8.35
C VAL A 164 5.15 -5.12 7.76
N ARG A 165 4.35 -5.17 6.69
CA ARG A 165 4.00 -6.40 5.97
C ARG A 165 4.25 -6.22 4.47
N LEU A 166 4.48 -7.32 3.77
CA LEU A 166 4.89 -7.30 2.36
C LEU A 166 3.72 -7.68 1.43
N VAL A 167 3.65 -7.00 0.29
CA VAL A 167 2.68 -7.20 -0.79
C VAL A 167 3.43 -7.07 -2.11
N ARG A 168 3.47 -8.13 -2.92
CA ARG A 168 4.28 -8.21 -4.15
C ARG A 168 3.88 -7.14 -5.16
N SER A 169 2.57 -6.94 -5.35
CA SER A 169 2.07 -6.06 -6.40
C SER A 169 2.10 -4.57 -6.07
N LEU A 170 2.34 -4.19 -4.80
CA LEU A 170 2.49 -2.79 -4.44
C LEU A 170 3.76 -2.17 -5.03
N ARG A 171 4.83 -2.95 -5.20
CA ARG A 171 6.12 -2.54 -5.77
C ARG A 171 6.62 -1.19 -5.21
N LEU A 172 6.46 -0.10 -5.96
CA LEU A 172 6.87 1.26 -5.58
C LEU A 172 5.85 2.03 -4.72
N ARG A 173 4.85 1.34 -4.16
CA ARG A 173 3.75 1.94 -3.41
C ARG A 173 3.69 1.37 -2.01
N GLY A 174 3.10 2.13 -1.09
CA GLY A 174 2.72 1.65 0.23
C GLY A 174 1.27 1.93 0.56
N ARG A 175 0.77 1.29 1.61
CA ARG A 175 -0.58 1.45 2.16
C ARG A 175 -0.52 1.42 3.67
N VAL A 176 -1.38 2.24 4.29
CA VAL A 176 -1.44 2.36 5.75
C VAL A 176 -2.87 2.17 6.24
N ARG A 177 -3.06 1.31 7.23
CA ARG A 177 -4.29 1.22 8.02
C ARG A 177 -3.94 1.07 9.49
N GLY A 178 -4.36 2.04 10.31
CA GLY A 178 -4.01 2.04 11.72
C GLY A 178 -2.49 2.07 11.91
N ASN A 179 -1.92 1.03 12.52
CA ASN A 179 -0.47 0.87 12.67
C ASN A 179 0.11 -0.21 11.74
N GLU A 180 -0.66 -0.70 10.77
CA GLU A 180 -0.16 -1.61 9.74
C GLU A 180 0.30 -0.82 8.51
N ILE A 181 1.51 -1.13 8.04
CA ILE A 181 2.11 -0.59 6.83
C ILE A 181 2.35 -1.74 5.87
N TRP A 182 1.79 -1.66 4.68
CA TRP A 182 2.01 -2.63 3.61
C TRP A 182 2.84 -1.98 2.51
N VAL A 183 3.89 -2.67 2.08
CA VAL A 183 4.83 -2.17 1.06
C VAL A 183 5.18 -3.28 0.08
N GLY A 184 5.80 -2.91 -1.04
CA GLY A 184 6.35 -3.84 -2.02
C GLY A 184 7.22 -4.95 -1.40
N MET A 185 7.22 -6.13 -2.02
CA MET A 185 8.13 -7.21 -1.65
C MET A 185 9.45 -7.06 -2.42
N PRO A 186 10.63 -7.04 -1.74
CA PRO A 186 11.90 -6.84 -2.41
C PRO A 186 12.27 -8.09 -3.21
N MET A 187 12.05 -8.04 -4.52
CA MET A 187 12.28 -9.13 -5.46
C MET A 187 13.01 -8.59 -6.69
N VAL A 188 14.11 -9.25 -7.05
CA VAL A 188 14.85 -8.93 -8.29
C VAL A 188 13.95 -9.04 -9.51
N ALA A 189 13.05 -10.03 -9.53
CA ALA A 189 12.10 -10.22 -10.63
C ALA A 189 11.06 -9.08 -10.75
N LEU A 190 10.91 -8.25 -9.72
CA LEU A 190 10.04 -7.07 -9.70
C LEU A 190 10.84 -5.76 -9.77
N ASP A 191 12.16 -5.83 -10.01
CA ASP A 191 13.05 -4.67 -10.01
C ASP A 191 12.91 -3.84 -8.72
N LEU A 192 12.85 -4.53 -7.58
CA LEU A 192 12.63 -3.90 -6.28
C LEU A 192 13.66 -4.37 -5.25
N GLY A 193 14.49 -3.43 -4.79
CA GLY A 193 15.49 -3.67 -3.75
C GLY A 193 14.96 -3.46 -2.33
N SER A 194 15.60 -4.10 -1.35
CA SER A 194 15.28 -3.95 0.08
C SER A 194 15.39 -2.50 0.59
N GLU A 195 16.32 -1.72 0.05
CA GLU A 195 16.48 -0.31 0.39
C GLU A 195 15.24 0.51 0.03
N HIS A 196 14.70 0.32 -1.18
CA HIS A 196 13.47 0.99 -1.59
C HIS A 196 12.31 0.63 -0.65
N VAL A 197 12.17 -0.65 -0.30
CA VAL A 197 11.11 -1.13 0.60
C VAL A 197 11.20 -0.49 1.98
N ALA A 198 12.41 -0.37 2.52
CA ALA A 198 12.64 0.29 3.82
C ALA A 198 12.29 1.79 3.77
N TRP A 199 12.71 2.50 2.72
CA TRP A 199 12.35 3.91 2.52
C TRP A 199 10.85 4.12 2.31
N GLN A 200 10.19 3.26 1.52
CA GLN A 200 8.75 3.33 1.34
C GLN A 200 8.04 3.16 2.68
N ALA A 201 8.41 2.17 3.48
CA ALA A 201 7.81 1.95 4.79
C ALA A 201 8.07 3.11 5.76
N ALA A 202 9.26 3.73 5.70
CA ALA A 202 9.59 4.91 6.48
C ALA A 202 8.74 6.13 6.08
N HIS A 203 8.49 6.31 4.79
CA HIS A 203 7.57 7.32 4.27
C HIS A 203 6.14 7.07 4.76
N GLU A 204 5.61 5.86 4.61
CA GLU A 204 4.27 5.50 5.09
C GLU A 204 4.13 5.70 6.61
N ALA A 205 5.17 5.39 7.39
CA ALA A 205 5.20 5.67 8.83
C ALA A 205 5.16 7.17 9.14
N THR A 206 5.82 7.99 8.32
CA THR A 206 5.84 9.45 8.46
C THR A 206 4.50 10.06 8.04
N VAL A 207 3.84 9.53 7.01
CA VAL A 207 2.45 9.86 6.63
C VAL A 207 1.50 9.54 7.78
N ARG A 208 1.68 8.40 8.44
CA ARG A 208 0.90 8.02 9.62
C ARG A 208 1.10 8.97 10.79
N GLU A 209 2.35 9.33 11.10
CA GLU A 209 2.71 10.30 12.12
C GLU A 209 2.02 11.65 11.87
N ALA A 210 2.20 12.21 10.67
CA ALA A 210 1.58 13.46 10.24
C ALA A 210 0.04 13.40 10.37
N SER A 211 -0.58 12.28 9.95
CA SER A 211 -2.03 12.09 10.07
C SER A 211 -2.51 12.09 11.53
N VAL A 212 -1.76 11.47 12.44
CA VAL A 212 -2.09 11.44 13.88
C VAL A 212 -1.94 12.84 14.48
N MET A 213 -0.87 13.55 14.13
CA MET A 213 -0.61 14.90 14.63
C MET A 213 -1.65 15.90 14.12
N ALA A 214 -1.99 15.87 12.83
CA ALA A 214 -3.05 16.70 12.26
C ALA A 214 -4.36 16.57 13.05
N ARG A 215 -4.80 15.33 13.34
CA ARG A 215 -6.02 15.08 14.12
C ARG A 215 -5.93 15.58 15.56
N LYS A 216 -4.76 15.45 16.20
CA LYS A 216 -4.54 15.99 17.55
C LYS A 216 -4.65 17.51 17.60
N ASN A 217 -4.33 18.19 16.51
CA ASN A 217 -4.49 19.64 16.36
C ASN A 217 -5.87 20.05 15.82
N GLY A 218 -6.85 19.13 15.77
CA GLY A 218 -8.19 19.44 15.25
C GLY A 218 -8.27 19.64 13.74
N MET A 219 -7.24 19.23 12.99
CA MET A 219 -7.18 19.37 11.53
C MET A 219 -7.69 18.11 10.83
N SER A 220 -8.28 18.28 9.65
CA SER A 220 -8.62 17.16 8.78
C SER A 220 -7.35 16.59 8.13
N ALA A 221 -7.07 15.30 8.36
CA ALA A 221 -5.90 14.61 7.82
C ALA A 221 -6.10 14.23 6.33
N THR A 222 -6.23 15.23 5.47
CA THR A 222 -6.39 15.03 4.01
C THR A 222 -5.05 14.69 3.36
N TYR A 223 -5.10 14.03 2.19
CA TYR A 223 -3.91 13.73 1.39
C TYR A 223 -3.09 15.00 1.11
N GLY A 224 -3.75 16.10 0.69
CA GLY A 224 -3.09 17.37 0.39
C GLY A 224 -2.39 18.03 1.58
N LEU A 225 -2.81 17.74 2.82
CA LEU A 225 -2.12 18.21 4.02
C LEU A 225 -0.97 17.28 4.41
N VAL A 226 -1.25 15.97 4.49
CA VAL A 226 -0.36 14.98 5.11
C VAL A 226 0.81 14.61 4.21
N GLU A 227 0.56 14.38 2.92
CA GLU A 227 1.58 13.89 1.99
C GLU A 227 2.77 14.86 1.84
N PRO A 228 2.56 16.17 1.58
CA PRO A 228 3.68 17.10 1.45
C PRO A 228 4.47 17.25 2.75
N VAL A 229 3.78 17.25 3.90
CA VAL A 229 4.42 17.33 5.21
C VAL A 229 5.29 16.11 5.48
N ALA A 230 4.80 14.91 5.18
CA ALA A 230 5.54 13.67 5.38
C ALA A 230 6.81 13.61 4.52
N VAL A 231 6.73 14.01 3.25
CA VAL A 231 7.89 14.09 2.34
C VAL A 231 8.95 15.04 2.89
N VAL A 232 8.57 16.25 3.29
CA VAL A 232 9.52 17.26 3.79
C VAL A 232 10.09 16.87 5.16
N ALA A 233 9.28 16.28 6.04
CA ALA A 233 9.74 15.78 7.34
C ALA A 233 10.78 14.66 7.17
N LEU A 234 10.50 13.69 6.30
CA LEU A 234 11.42 12.58 6.02
C LEU A 234 12.72 13.08 5.39
N ALA A 235 12.65 14.01 4.42
CA ALA A 235 13.81 14.63 3.80
C ALA A 235 14.67 15.42 4.81
N SER A 236 14.03 16.13 5.74
CA SER A 236 14.73 16.88 6.79
C SER A 236 15.45 15.94 7.76
N ARG A 237 14.81 14.84 8.15
CA ARG A 237 15.38 13.82 9.03
C ARG A 237 16.48 13.02 8.34
N SER A 238 16.33 12.67 7.07
CA SER A 238 17.37 11.98 6.29
C SER A 238 18.62 12.84 6.13
N LYS A 239 18.48 14.15 5.89
CA LYS A 239 19.61 15.09 5.92
C LYS A 239 20.33 15.11 7.26
N ARG A 240 19.61 15.17 8.39
CA ARG A 240 20.21 15.13 9.73
C ARG A 240 20.93 13.81 10.02
N ALA A 241 20.45 12.70 9.46
CA ALA A 241 21.05 11.38 9.57
C ALA A 241 22.19 11.13 8.57
N GLY A 242 22.49 12.06 7.65
CA GLY A 242 23.49 11.87 6.60
C GLY A 242 23.04 10.96 5.44
N LEU A 243 21.75 10.64 5.34
CA LEU A 243 21.15 9.71 4.37
C LEU A 243 20.39 10.42 3.24
N GLN A 244 20.78 11.66 2.93
CA GLN A 244 20.08 12.52 1.96
C GLN A 244 20.15 11.96 0.53
N HIS A 245 21.24 11.26 0.18
CA HIS A 245 21.45 10.74 -1.15
C HIS A 245 20.55 9.52 -1.41
N GLU A 246 20.52 8.59 -0.46
CA GLU A 246 19.68 7.38 -0.44
C GLU A 246 18.20 7.75 -0.46
N HIS A 247 17.80 8.72 0.37
CA HIS A 247 16.45 9.29 0.32
C HIS A 247 16.13 9.88 -1.07
N GLY A 248 17.07 10.63 -1.66
CA GLY A 248 16.92 11.20 -3.00
C GLY A 248 16.74 10.14 -4.08
N ASN A 249 17.49 9.04 -4.00
CA ASN A 249 17.38 7.89 -4.90
C ASN A 249 15.98 7.25 -4.79
N TRP A 250 15.50 6.97 -3.57
CA TRP A 250 14.13 6.48 -3.37
C TRP A 250 13.09 7.46 -3.92
N TYR A 251 13.22 8.74 -3.59
CA TYR A 251 12.27 9.79 -4.00
C TYR A 251 12.15 9.93 -5.53
N GLY A 252 13.27 9.74 -6.25
CA GLY A 252 13.30 9.74 -7.72
C GLY A 252 12.44 8.64 -8.38
N HIS A 253 12.07 7.59 -7.64
CA HIS A 253 11.19 6.52 -8.15
C HIS A 253 9.70 6.88 -8.08
N LEU A 254 9.31 7.94 -7.37
CA LEU A 254 7.91 8.34 -7.27
C LEU A 254 7.44 8.93 -8.60
N ALA A 255 6.33 8.40 -9.16
CA ALA A 255 5.84 8.71 -10.52
C ALA A 255 5.55 10.20 -10.79
N ARG A 256 5.39 10.97 -9.71
CA ARG A 256 5.51 12.43 -9.67
C ARG A 256 6.16 12.74 -8.34
N PRO A 257 7.47 12.99 -8.28
CA PRO A 257 8.01 13.61 -7.09
C PRO A 257 7.26 14.95 -6.97
N PRO A 258 6.60 15.28 -5.84
CA PRO A 258 6.42 16.69 -5.52
C PRO A 258 7.76 17.38 -5.81
N SER A 259 7.77 18.56 -6.41
CA SER A 259 9.05 19.24 -6.63
C SER A 259 9.84 19.22 -5.32
N ILE A 260 11.10 18.76 -5.35
CA ILE A 260 11.99 18.71 -4.16
C ILE A 260 12.07 20.11 -3.52
N HIS A 261 11.77 21.14 -4.31
CA HIS A 261 11.29 22.44 -3.88
C HIS A 261 9.77 22.44 -3.87
N PRO A 262 9.08 22.13 -2.75
CA PRO A 262 7.65 22.31 -2.73
C PRO A 262 7.38 23.77 -3.10
N GLU A 263 6.37 24.03 -3.93
CA GLU A 263 5.66 25.30 -3.81
C GLU A 263 5.53 25.59 -2.31
N PRO A 264 5.85 26.81 -1.84
CA PRO A 264 6.05 27.06 -0.43
C PRO A 264 4.89 26.46 0.36
N LEU A 265 5.23 25.50 1.27
CA LEU A 265 4.23 24.78 2.06
C LEU A 265 3.18 25.75 2.60
N LEU A 266 1.91 25.37 2.48
CA LEU A 266 0.81 26.16 3.00
C LEU A 266 1.01 26.40 4.51
N PRO A 267 0.47 27.50 5.07
CA PRO A 267 0.64 27.83 6.48
C PRO A 267 0.33 26.66 7.44
N GLU A 268 -0.75 25.93 7.15
CA GLU A 268 -1.17 24.74 7.90
C GLU A 268 -0.20 23.56 7.78
N GLN A 269 0.39 23.33 6.60
CA GLN A 269 1.41 22.30 6.39
C GLN A 269 2.70 22.67 7.13
N ARG A 270 3.11 23.94 7.12
CA ARG A 270 4.28 24.41 7.87
C ARG A 270 4.09 24.25 9.38
N HIS A 271 2.92 24.61 9.88
CA HIS A 271 2.61 24.46 11.31
C HIS A 271 2.73 23.00 11.74
N LEU A 272 2.13 22.07 10.98
CA LEU A 272 2.22 20.64 11.26
C LEU A 272 3.66 20.10 11.15
N LEU A 273 4.40 20.54 10.13
CA LEU A 273 5.80 20.15 9.91
C LEU A 273 6.69 20.58 11.09
N THR A 274 6.54 21.81 11.58
CA THR A 274 7.32 22.31 12.71
C THR A 274 7.12 21.41 13.93
N GLN A 275 5.87 21.10 14.27
CA GLN A 275 5.57 20.23 15.40
C GLN A 275 6.14 18.80 15.23
N MET A 276 6.21 18.29 14.00
CA MET A 276 6.80 16.97 13.73
C MET A 276 8.34 16.95 13.87
N LEU A 277 8.99 18.09 13.71
CA LEU A 277 10.45 18.20 13.72
C LEU A 277 11.03 18.67 15.06
N GLU A 278 10.18 19.23 15.94
CA GLU A 278 10.43 19.47 17.37
C GLU A 278 10.47 18.17 18.18
#